data_AF-A0A6T0DY78-F1
#
_entry.id   AF-A0A6T0DY78-F1
#
_cell.length_a   1.000
_cell.length_b   1.000
_cell.length_c   1.000
_cell.angle_alpha   90.00
_cell.angle_beta   90.00
_cell.angle_gamma   90.00
#
_symmetry.space_group_name_H-M   'P 1'
#
loop_
_entity.id
_entity.type
_entity.pdbx_description
1 polymer ?
#
loop_
_entity_poly.entity_id
_entity_poly.type
_entity_poly.pdbx_seq_one_letter_code
_entity_poly.pdbx_strand_id
1 'polypeptide(L)'
;RGSHRSRMFALLLPPALSLLAGSAPSPAAPRAGRGARMAGGDVPSIIVGGGRIGSALKELGVEGDVVLRRGDAFPAAPASGPIYVTTRNDDLAGVVAATPPERRQDLVFLQNGMLGEFLEEQGLPDATQVLLYLAVAKLGEPPIDGITDTNPDGLTTAKGRWAEAFRARLAGGGLTCHVKQGDEYTKAMLEKHVWICAFMVTGALHGGVTVGEVSAVRHATASGSGRAARKVEYQ
;
A
#
# COMPACT_ATOMS: atom_id res chain seq x y z
N ARG A 1 -0.44 -16.62 54.40
CA ARG A 1 -0.71 -15.32 53.74
C ARG A 1 0.63 -14.71 53.33
N GLY A 2 0.82 -14.38 52.05
CA GLY A 2 1.82 -13.44 51.48
C GLY A 2 3.30 -13.78 51.69
N SER A 3 4.11 -14.24 50.71
CA SER A 3 4.45 -13.80 49.35
C SER A 3 5.64 -12.81 49.27
N HIS A 4 6.53 -13.15 48.31
CA HIS A 4 7.60 -12.37 47.67
C HIS A 4 8.95 -12.19 48.39
N ARG A 5 9.87 -13.13 48.15
CA ARG A 5 11.32 -12.90 48.18
C ARG A 5 11.79 -12.39 46.81
N SER A 6 12.22 -11.13 46.75
CA SER A 6 12.96 -10.54 45.64
C SER A 6 14.28 -11.29 45.40
N ARG A 7 14.53 -11.68 44.14
CA ARG A 7 15.87 -12.04 43.66
C ARG A 7 16.31 -10.96 42.67
N MET A 8 17.19 -10.07 43.14
CA MET A 8 18.10 -9.31 42.28
C MET A 8 19.07 -10.31 41.64
N PHE A 9 19.07 -10.39 40.31
CA PHE A 9 20.15 -11.04 39.57
C PHE A 9 21.11 -9.96 39.08
N ALA A 10 22.31 -9.97 39.66
CA ALA A 10 23.45 -9.21 39.18
C ALA A 10 23.94 -9.83 37.86
N LEU A 11 24.04 -9.01 36.82
CA LEU A 11 24.76 -9.32 35.59
C LEU A 11 26.26 -9.39 35.91
N LEU A 12 26.84 -10.58 35.94
CA LEU A 12 28.29 -10.78 35.83
C LEU A 12 28.63 -11.10 34.38
N LEU A 13 29.40 -10.22 33.77
CA LEU A 13 30.06 -10.42 32.48
C LEU A 13 31.26 -11.38 32.65
N PRO A 14 31.49 -12.35 31.75
CA PRO A 14 32.79 -13.00 31.60
C PRO A 14 33.54 -12.49 30.36
N PRO A 15 34.87 -12.71 30.31
CA PRO A 15 35.81 -11.90 29.55
C PRO A 15 35.98 -12.34 28.10
N ALA A 16 36.43 -11.39 27.28
CA ALA A 16 36.90 -11.62 25.93
C ALA A 16 38.14 -12.52 25.92
N LEU A 17 38.12 -13.57 25.09
CA LEU A 17 39.32 -14.24 24.62
C LEU A 17 39.18 -14.51 23.13
N SER A 18 40.13 -13.94 22.38
CA SER A 18 40.25 -13.98 20.94
C SER A 18 40.89 -15.30 20.50
N LEU A 19 40.35 -15.94 19.47
CA LEU A 19 41.03 -16.98 18.69
C LEU A 19 40.58 -16.86 17.22
N LEU A 20 41.52 -16.42 16.38
CA LEU A 20 41.42 -16.47 14.93
C LEU A 20 41.43 -17.94 14.48
N ALA A 21 40.41 -18.33 13.71
CA ALA A 21 40.51 -19.42 12.75
C ALA A 21 39.72 -19.00 11.50
N GLY A 22 40.42 -18.88 10.38
CA GLY A 22 39.84 -18.46 9.10
C GLY A 22 38.84 -19.49 8.58
N SER A 23 37.65 -19.04 8.24
CA SER A 23 36.71 -19.78 7.39
C SER A 23 36.69 -19.12 6.01
N ALA A 24 36.97 -19.93 4.98
CA ALA A 24 36.87 -19.53 3.58
C ALA A 24 35.50 -18.92 3.24
N PRO A 25 35.43 -17.98 2.27
CA PRO A 25 34.15 -17.44 1.84
C PRO A 25 33.28 -18.54 1.21
N SER A 26 32.13 -18.79 1.84
CA SER A 26 31.05 -19.57 1.25
C SER A 26 30.60 -18.90 -0.06
N PRO A 27 30.32 -19.64 -1.14
CA PRO A 27 29.84 -19.04 -2.37
C PRO A 27 28.51 -18.33 -2.10
N ALA A 28 28.47 -17.03 -2.44
CA ALA A 28 27.28 -16.21 -2.33
C ALA A 28 26.15 -16.85 -3.16
N ALA A 29 25.00 -17.05 -2.52
CA ALA A 29 23.76 -17.37 -3.21
C ALA A 29 23.49 -16.33 -4.32
N PRO A 30 22.93 -16.72 -5.46
CA PRO A 30 22.69 -15.79 -6.56
C PRO A 30 21.71 -14.72 -6.07
N ARG A 31 22.17 -13.46 -6.08
CA ARG A 31 21.31 -12.30 -5.86
C ARG A 31 20.19 -12.37 -6.88
N ALA A 32 18.95 -12.50 -6.39
CA ALA A 32 17.75 -12.40 -7.20
C ALA A 32 17.84 -11.15 -8.07
N GLY A 33 17.56 -11.35 -9.36
CA GLY A 33 17.76 -10.35 -10.39
C GLY A 33 17.06 -9.04 -10.05
N ARG A 34 17.81 -7.94 -10.16
CA ARG A 34 17.30 -6.58 -10.12
C ARG A 34 16.19 -6.49 -11.19
N GLY A 35 14.92 -6.52 -10.76
CA GLY A 35 13.77 -6.55 -11.67
C GLY A 35 13.88 -5.43 -12.70
N ALA A 36 13.87 -5.78 -13.98
CA ALA A 36 13.94 -4.82 -15.06
C ALA A 36 12.74 -3.85 -14.94
N ARG A 37 13.03 -2.54 -14.89
CA ARG A 37 12.01 -1.49 -14.99
C ARG A 37 11.41 -1.55 -16.39
N MET A 38 10.18 -2.03 -16.51
CA MET A 38 9.42 -1.89 -17.74
C MET A 38 8.95 -0.44 -17.85
N ALA A 39 9.56 0.33 -18.75
CA ALA A 39 8.95 1.55 -19.24
C ALA A 39 7.77 1.13 -20.13
N GLY A 40 6.54 1.40 -19.69
CA GLY A 40 5.36 0.90 -20.40
C GLY A 40 4.13 1.76 -20.12
N GLY A 41 3.37 2.06 -21.16
CA GLY A 41 2.02 2.57 -21.04
C GLY A 41 1.11 1.59 -20.31
N ASP A 42 -0.17 1.94 -20.17
CA ASP A 42 -1.15 1.02 -19.59
C ASP A 42 -1.30 -0.22 -20.48
N VAL A 43 -1.54 -1.36 -19.84
CA VAL A 43 -1.65 -2.68 -20.48
C VAL A 43 -2.83 -3.44 -19.88
N PRO A 44 -3.38 -4.44 -20.60
CA PRO A 44 -4.42 -5.30 -20.05
C PRO A 44 -3.97 -5.94 -18.73
N SER A 45 -4.89 -6.00 -17.78
CA SER A 45 -4.64 -6.39 -16.39
C SER A 45 -5.72 -7.30 -15.83
N ILE A 46 -5.40 -7.99 -14.73
CA ILE A 46 -6.39 -8.67 -13.90
C ILE A 46 -6.65 -7.79 -12.68
N ILE A 47 -7.90 -7.55 -12.33
CA ILE A 47 -8.30 -6.73 -11.19
C ILE A 47 -9.03 -7.62 -10.19
N VAL A 48 -8.38 -7.94 -9.08
CA VAL A 48 -8.94 -8.78 -8.03
C VAL A 48 -9.78 -7.91 -7.09
N GLY A 49 -11.09 -8.15 -7.08
CA GLY A 49 -12.09 -7.42 -6.31
C GLY A 49 -12.86 -6.39 -7.16
N GLY A 50 -14.17 -6.58 -7.28
CA GLY A 50 -15.07 -5.64 -7.98
C GLY A 50 -15.66 -4.54 -7.08
N GLY A 51 -14.87 -4.06 -6.10
CA GLY A 51 -15.30 -2.98 -5.20
C GLY A 51 -15.23 -1.61 -5.87
N ARG A 52 -15.33 -0.54 -5.07
CA ARG A 52 -15.20 0.85 -5.55
C ARG A 52 -13.89 1.09 -6.31
N ILE A 53 -12.75 0.74 -5.68
CA ILE A 53 -11.43 0.91 -6.29
C ILE A 53 -11.24 0.00 -7.50
N GLY A 54 -11.59 -1.28 -7.41
CA GLY A 54 -11.42 -2.21 -8.53
C GLY A 54 -12.28 -1.84 -9.74
N SER A 55 -13.50 -1.37 -9.53
CA SER A 55 -14.36 -0.90 -10.63
C SER A 55 -13.81 0.39 -11.25
N ALA A 56 -13.34 1.34 -10.44
CA ALA A 56 -12.68 2.54 -10.94
C ALA A 56 -11.42 2.20 -11.77
N LEU A 57 -10.58 1.26 -11.33
CA LEU A 57 -9.42 0.83 -12.11
C LEU A 57 -9.78 0.12 -13.42
N LYS A 58 -10.93 -0.56 -13.46
CA LYS A 58 -11.45 -1.19 -14.68
C LYS A 58 -11.96 -0.14 -15.67
N GLU A 59 -12.60 0.92 -15.18
CA GLU A 59 -13.09 2.04 -15.99
C GLU A 59 -11.94 2.89 -16.54
N LEU A 60 -10.89 3.11 -15.74
CA LEU A 60 -9.66 3.80 -16.17
C LEU A 60 -8.78 2.96 -17.11
N GLY A 61 -8.96 1.65 -17.10
CA GLY A 61 -8.09 0.71 -17.79
C GLY A 61 -8.34 0.63 -19.28
N VAL A 62 -7.75 -0.40 -19.89
CA VAL A 62 -7.81 -0.64 -21.34
C VAL A 62 -8.69 -1.85 -21.68
N GLU A 63 -8.98 -2.01 -22.97
CA GLU A 63 -9.61 -3.24 -23.47
C GLU A 63 -8.77 -4.47 -23.08
N GLY A 64 -9.44 -5.57 -22.72
CA GLY A 64 -8.80 -6.80 -22.26
C GLY A 64 -8.61 -6.90 -20.75
N ASP A 65 -8.87 -5.85 -19.98
CA ASP A 65 -8.91 -5.93 -18.52
C ASP A 65 -10.00 -6.92 -18.03
N VAL A 66 -9.69 -7.72 -17.01
CA VAL A 66 -10.61 -8.69 -16.42
C VAL A 66 -10.79 -8.43 -14.92
N VAL A 67 -12.04 -8.35 -14.45
CA VAL A 67 -12.33 -8.27 -13.02
C VAL A 67 -12.54 -9.67 -12.47
N LEU A 68 -11.69 -10.09 -11.55
CA LEU A 68 -11.76 -11.36 -10.83
C LEU A 68 -12.50 -11.18 -9.50
N ARG A 69 -13.63 -11.87 -9.31
CA ARG A 69 -14.42 -11.83 -8.07
C ARG A 69 -14.12 -13.06 -7.20
N ARG A 70 -14.64 -13.01 -5.97
CA ARG A 70 -14.52 -14.10 -5.01
C ARG A 70 -15.21 -15.35 -5.56
N GLY A 71 -14.48 -16.47 -5.61
CA GLY A 71 -14.99 -17.76 -6.08
C GLY A 71 -14.79 -18.02 -7.57
N ASP A 72 -14.41 -17.00 -8.33
CA ASP A 72 -14.06 -17.17 -9.75
C ASP A 72 -12.73 -17.93 -9.89
N ALA A 73 -12.60 -18.70 -10.96
CA ALA A 73 -11.32 -19.29 -11.35
C ALA A 73 -10.36 -18.20 -11.84
N PHE A 74 -9.07 -18.36 -11.58
CA PHE A 74 -8.06 -17.45 -12.10
C PHE A 74 -8.10 -17.46 -13.65
N PRO A 75 -8.16 -16.29 -14.31
CA PRO A 75 -8.43 -16.23 -15.75
C PRO A 75 -7.18 -16.57 -16.58
N ALA A 76 -7.38 -17.24 -17.72
CA ALA A 76 -6.29 -17.57 -18.64
C ALA A 76 -5.75 -16.34 -19.41
N ALA A 77 -6.55 -15.29 -19.53
CA ALA A 77 -6.18 -14.02 -20.17
C ALA A 77 -6.57 -12.83 -19.27
N PRO A 78 -5.76 -11.75 -19.23
CA PRO A 78 -4.47 -11.61 -19.91
C PRO A 78 -3.38 -12.51 -19.31
N ALA A 79 -2.55 -13.10 -20.18
CA ALA A 79 -1.50 -14.06 -19.82
C ALA A 79 -0.29 -13.40 -19.14
N SER A 80 -0.14 -12.09 -19.31
CA SER A 80 0.87 -11.24 -18.69
C SER A 80 0.23 -9.93 -18.23
N GLY A 81 1.01 -9.05 -17.60
CA GLY A 81 0.53 -7.76 -17.11
C GLY A 81 0.22 -7.76 -15.61
N PRO A 82 -0.08 -6.58 -15.05
CA PRO A 82 -0.28 -6.39 -13.63
C PRO A 82 -1.56 -7.09 -13.15
N ILE A 83 -1.53 -7.51 -11.88
CA ILE A 83 -2.69 -8.05 -11.17
C ILE A 83 -2.99 -7.12 -10.01
N TYR A 84 -3.93 -6.20 -10.19
CA TYR A 84 -4.30 -5.21 -9.17
C TYR A 84 -5.15 -5.83 -8.07
N VAL A 85 -4.62 -5.88 -6.86
CA VAL A 85 -5.30 -6.41 -5.68
C VAL A 85 -6.04 -5.29 -4.97
N THR A 86 -7.37 -5.29 -5.07
CA THR A 86 -8.24 -4.25 -4.50
C THR A 86 -9.17 -4.77 -3.40
N THR A 87 -8.90 -5.98 -2.91
CA THR A 87 -9.59 -6.60 -1.77
C THR A 87 -9.13 -5.99 -0.43
N ARG A 88 -9.80 -6.39 0.66
CA ARG A 88 -9.40 -6.03 2.02
C ARG A 88 -8.13 -6.78 2.44
N ASN A 89 -7.42 -6.24 3.44
CA ASN A 89 -6.18 -6.83 3.96
C ASN A 89 -6.38 -8.30 4.40
N ASP A 90 -7.50 -8.62 5.05
CA ASP A 90 -7.81 -9.97 5.55
C ASP A 90 -7.95 -11.02 4.42
N ASP A 91 -8.20 -10.58 3.18
CA ASP A 91 -8.34 -11.47 2.03
C ASP A 91 -7.00 -11.71 1.30
N LEU A 92 -5.92 -10.99 1.64
CA LEU A 92 -4.67 -10.99 0.85
C LEU A 92 -4.00 -12.35 0.76
N ALA A 93 -3.92 -13.10 1.85
CA ALA A 93 -3.32 -14.43 1.85
C ALA A 93 -4.07 -15.38 0.89
N GLY A 94 -5.41 -15.28 0.87
CA GLY A 94 -6.24 -16.04 -0.06
C GLY A 94 -6.00 -15.66 -1.52
N VAL A 95 -5.83 -14.36 -1.81
CA VAL A 95 -5.50 -13.88 -3.16
C VAL A 95 -4.14 -14.42 -3.61
N VAL A 96 -3.11 -14.37 -2.75
CA VAL A 96 -1.77 -14.91 -3.08
C VAL A 96 -1.83 -16.42 -3.34
N ALA A 97 -2.55 -17.16 -2.49
CA ALA A 97 -2.70 -18.61 -2.63
C ALA A 97 -3.43 -19.00 -3.93
N ALA A 98 -4.49 -18.28 -4.29
CA ALA A 98 -5.27 -18.51 -5.51
C ALA A 98 -4.56 -18.03 -6.79
N THR A 99 -3.52 -17.21 -6.68
CA THR A 99 -2.74 -16.74 -7.83
C THR A 99 -1.74 -17.82 -8.26
N PRO A 100 -1.69 -18.18 -9.56
CA PRO A 100 -0.70 -19.13 -10.07
C PRO A 100 0.73 -18.73 -9.69
N PRO A 101 1.59 -19.65 -9.23
CA PRO A 101 2.92 -19.32 -8.71
C PRO A 101 3.75 -18.43 -9.64
N GLU A 102 3.71 -18.69 -10.94
CA GLU A 102 4.40 -17.95 -11.99
C GLU A 102 3.85 -16.53 -12.20
N ARG A 103 2.61 -16.26 -11.78
CA ARG A 103 1.95 -14.95 -11.85
C ARG A 103 2.01 -14.17 -10.54
N ARG A 104 2.44 -14.76 -9.42
CA ARG A 104 2.44 -14.07 -8.10
C ARG A 104 3.32 -12.81 -8.07
N GLN A 105 4.41 -12.81 -8.83
CA GLN A 105 5.28 -11.64 -8.98
C GLN A 105 4.59 -10.51 -9.75
N ASP A 106 3.43 -10.74 -10.38
CA ASP A 106 2.65 -9.70 -11.04
C ASP A 106 1.62 -9.02 -10.13
N LEU A 107 1.48 -9.47 -8.89
CA LEU A 107 0.58 -8.86 -7.92
C LEU A 107 1.01 -7.42 -7.61
N VAL A 108 0.03 -6.53 -7.64
CA VAL A 108 0.13 -5.12 -7.30
C VAL A 108 -0.79 -4.86 -6.11
N PHE A 109 -0.21 -4.58 -4.95
CA PHE A 109 -0.94 -4.39 -3.70
C PHE A 109 -1.30 -2.92 -3.50
N LEU A 110 -2.60 -2.62 -3.35
CA LEU A 110 -3.13 -1.26 -3.16
C LEU A 110 -3.59 -1.00 -1.71
N GLN A 111 -3.25 -1.91 -0.80
CA GLN A 111 -3.76 -1.90 0.56
C GLN A 111 -3.13 -0.78 1.39
N ASN A 112 -3.91 -0.27 2.33
CA ASN A 112 -3.41 0.61 3.36
C ASN A 112 -2.59 -0.19 4.39
N GLY A 113 -1.63 0.49 5.03
CA GLY A 113 -0.74 -0.11 6.03
C GLY A 113 0.67 -0.36 5.49
N MET A 114 1.48 -1.05 6.29
CA MET A 114 2.83 -1.46 5.93
C MET A 114 2.82 -2.97 5.67
N LEU A 115 2.95 -3.37 4.40
CA LEU A 115 2.83 -4.77 3.99
C LEU A 115 4.15 -5.54 4.04
N GLY A 116 5.25 -4.93 4.50
CA GLY A 116 6.60 -5.50 4.41
C GLY A 116 6.69 -6.92 4.97
N GLU A 117 6.32 -7.10 6.24
CA GLU A 117 6.35 -8.41 6.92
C GLU A 117 5.46 -9.44 6.21
N PHE A 118 4.22 -9.08 5.90
CA PHE A 118 3.31 -9.95 5.16
C PHE A 118 3.91 -10.39 3.81
N LEU A 119 4.49 -9.47 3.04
CA LEU A 119 5.06 -9.78 1.74
C LEU A 119 6.31 -10.65 1.85
N GLU A 120 7.13 -10.46 2.89
CA GLU A 120 8.26 -11.35 3.17
C GLU A 120 7.78 -12.78 3.49
N GLU A 121 6.76 -12.93 4.34
CA GLU A 121 6.17 -14.23 4.67
C GLU A 121 5.57 -14.95 3.46
N GLN A 122 5.00 -14.18 2.51
CA GLN A 122 4.48 -14.72 1.25
C GLN A 122 5.56 -15.02 0.20
N GLY A 123 6.84 -14.70 0.47
CA GLY A 123 7.93 -14.84 -0.49
C GLY A 123 7.88 -13.82 -1.65
N LEU A 124 7.31 -12.64 -1.39
CA LEU A 124 7.06 -11.56 -2.36
C LEU A 124 7.68 -10.21 -1.94
N PRO A 125 8.95 -10.15 -1.48
CA PRO A 125 9.55 -8.91 -0.95
C PRO A 125 9.61 -7.77 -2.00
N ASP A 126 9.72 -8.13 -3.28
CA ASP A 126 9.81 -7.21 -4.41
C ASP A 126 8.47 -6.94 -5.12
N ALA A 127 7.35 -7.40 -4.53
CA ALA A 127 6.03 -7.15 -5.10
C ALA A 127 5.76 -5.65 -5.27
N THR A 128 4.98 -5.33 -6.30
CA THR A 128 4.60 -3.95 -6.58
C THR A 128 3.62 -3.49 -5.49
N GLN A 129 3.88 -2.32 -4.92
CA GLN A 129 3.04 -1.75 -3.87
C GLN A 129 2.64 -0.32 -4.21
N VAL A 130 1.41 0.04 -3.88
CA VAL A 130 0.80 1.33 -4.18
C VAL A 130 0.25 1.95 -2.90
N LEU A 131 0.76 3.12 -2.57
CA LEU A 131 0.23 4.02 -1.56
C LEU A 131 -0.83 4.89 -2.21
N LEU A 132 -2.07 4.41 -2.21
CA LEU A 132 -3.16 5.08 -2.90
C LEU A 132 -3.67 6.33 -2.16
N TYR A 133 -3.68 7.49 -2.80
CA TYR A 133 -4.32 8.72 -2.32
C TYR A 133 -5.33 9.18 -3.37
N LEU A 134 -6.46 8.49 -3.42
CA LEU A 134 -7.63 8.87 -4.19
C LEU A 134 -8.88 8.42 -3.44
N ALA A 135 -10.01 9.04 -3.75
CA ALA A 135 -11.31 8.67 -3.20
C ALA A 135 -12.25 8.26 -4.34
N VAL A 136 -13.04 7.22 -4.09
CA VAL A 136 -14.20 6.87 -4.93
C VAL A 136 -15.40 6.94 -4.01
N ALA A 137 -16.21 7.98 -4.16
CA ALA A 137 -17.31 8.24 -3.24
C ALA A 137 -18.33 7.09 -3.28
N LYS A 138 -18.76 6.67 -4.48
CA LYS A 138 -19.66 5.53 -4.69
C LYS A 138 -19.22 4.64 -5.84
N LEU A 139 -19.76 3.42 -5.87
CA LEU A 139 -19.49 2.48 -6.94
C LEU A 139 -19.97 3.06 -8.29
N GLY A 140 -19.09 3.08 -9.29
CA GLY A 140 -19.35 3.63 -10.62
C GLY A 140 -19.20 5.15 -10.73
N GLU A 141 -18.79 5.83 -9.65
CA GLU A 141 -18.37 7.23 -9.74
C GLU A 141 -16.87 7.32 -10.05
N PRO A 142 -16.44 8.34 -10.82
CA PRO A 142 -15.04 8.50 -11.14
C PRO A 142 -14.21 8.76 -9.87
N PRO A 143 -12.98 8.24 -9.82
CA PRO A 143 -12.06 8.54 -8.73
C PRO A 143 -11.70 10.04 -8.70
N ILE A 144 -11.61 10.58 -7.48
CA ILE A 144 -11.12 11.93 -7.20
C ILE A 144 -9.67 11.81 -6.72
N ASP A 145 -8.77 12.54 -7.36
CA ASP A 145 -7.37 12.57 -6.97
C ASP A 145 -7.17 13.18 -5.57
N GLY A 146 -6.16 12.71 -4.84
CA GLY A 146 -5.74 13.25 -3.55
C GLY A 146 -4.95 14.56 -3.65
N ILE A 147 -5.16 15.36 -4.69
CA ILE A 147 -4.57 16.67 -4.86
C ILE A 147 -5.22 17.65 -3.87
N THR A 148 -4.39 18.46 -3.22
CA THR A 148 -4.83 19.49 -2.27
C THR A 148 -4.00 20.75 -2.42
N ASP A 149 -4.42 21.87 -1.83
CA ASP A 149 -3.65 23.13 -1.83
C ASP A 149 -2.23 22.97 -1.25
N THR A 150 -2.05 22.02 -0.33
CA THR A 150 -0.73 21.73 0.29
C THR A 150 0.03 20.62 -0.43
N ASN A 151 -0.62 19.87 -1.32
CA ASN A 151 -0.03 18.80 -2.12
C ASN A 151 -0.57 18.89 -3.56
N PRO A 152 -0.17 19.92 -4.32
CA PRO A 152 -0.71 20.18 -5.66
C PRO A 152 -0.33 19.08 -6.67
N ASP A 153 0.76 18.37 -6.43
CA ASP A 153 1.25 17.27 -7.28
C ASP A 153 0.68 15.89 -6.91
N GLY A 154 -0.23 15.84 -5.94
CA GLY A 154 -0.80 14.62 -5.40
C GLY A 154 0.19 13.75 -4.62
N LEU A 155 -0.32 12.71 -3.95
CA LEU A 155 0.48 11.87 -3.04
C LEU A 155 0.49 10.38 -3.43
N THR A 156 -0.35 9.95 -4.37
CA THR A 156 -0.39 8.55 -4.82
C THR A 156 1.01 8.13 -5.27
N THR A 157 1.53 7.05 -4.69
CA THR A 157 2.91 6.61 -4.94
C THR A 157 2.95 5.11 -5.18
N ALA A 158 3.60 4.67 -6.25
CA ALA A 158 3.84 3.26 -6.56
C ALA A 158 5.33 2.91 -6.53
N LYS A 159 5.65 1.66 -6.19
CA LYS A 159 6.98 1.04 -6.35
C LYS A 159 6.87 -0.35 -6.94
N GLY A 160 7.99 -0.86 -7.43
CA GLY A 160 8.11 -2.20 -8.00
C GLY A 160 7.90 -2.25 -9.51
N ARG A 161 7.87 -3.47 -10.05
CA ARG A 161 7.93 -3.75 -11.50
C ARG A 161 6.77 -3.14 -12.30
N TRP A 162 5.57 -3.04 -11.71
CA TRP A 162 4.35 -2.57 -12.38
C TRP A 162 3.99 -1.13 -12.01
N ALA A 163 4.88 -0.41 -11.33
CA ALA A 163 4.65 0.96 -10.89
C ALA A 163 4.40 1.92 -12.07
N GLU A 164 5.16 1.77 -13.16
CA GLU A 164 4.99 2.61 -14.35
C GLU A 164 3.67 2.33 -15.09
N ALA A 165 3.28 1.06 -15.22
CA ALA A 165 2.00 0.69 -15.82
C ALA A 165 0.82 1.25 -14.99
N PHE A 166 0.90 1.15 -13.66
CA PHE A 166 -0.09 1.74 -12.76
C PHE A 166 -0.13 3.27 -12.89
N ARG A 167 1.03 3.95 -12.96
CA ARG A 167 1.09 5.39 -13.20
C ARG A 167 0.45 5.76 -14.54
N ALA A 168 0.74 5.02 -15.60
CA ALA A 168 0.16 5.25 -16.93
C ALA A 168 -1.36 5.11 -16.92
N ARG A 169 -1.90 4.12 -16.22
CA ARG A 169 -3.35 3.95 -16.02
C ARG A 169 -3.98 5.16 -15.32
N LEU A 170 -3.40 5.60 -14.20
CA LEU A 170 -3.89 6.77 -13.49
C LEU A 170 -3.81 8.05 -14.34
N ALA A 171 -2.71 8.23 -15.08
CA ALA A 171 -2.55 9.35 -16.00
C ALA A 171 -3.62 9.38 -17.11
N GLY A 172 -4.05 8.21 -17.61
CA GLY A 172 -5.16 8.10 -18.56
C GLY A 172 -6.49 8.65 -18.03
N GLY A 173 -6.67 8.61 -16.70
CA GLY A 173 -7.81 9.20 -15.99
C GLY A 173 -7.61 10.64 -15.51
N GLY A 174 -6.48 11.28 -15.85
CA GLY A 174 -6.12 12.61 -15.33
C GLY A 174 -5.73 12.60 -13.84
N LEU A 175 -5.35 11.45 -13.30
CA LEU A 175 -4.90 11.29 -11.92
C LEU A 175 -3.38 11.25 -11.82
N THR A 176 -2.85 11.68 -10.68
CA THR A 176 -1.43 11.71 -10.37
C THR A 176 -0.93 10.42 -9.75
N CYS A 177 0.32 10.06 -10.06
CA CYS A 177 1.03 8.97 -9.41
C CYS A 177 2.54 9.15 -9.54
N HIS A 178 3.23 9.08 -8.40
CA HIS A 178 4.67 9.12 -8.31
C HIS A 178 5.25 7.70 -8.34
N VAL A 179 6.38 7.49 -9.03
CA VAL A 179 7.13 6.24 -8.95
C VAL A 179 8.36 6.47 -8.07
N LYS A 180 8.34 5.94 -6.85
CA LYS A 180 9.42 6.08 -5.86
C LYS A 180 10.04 4.72 -5.54
N GLN A 181 11.27 4.72 -5.05
CA GLN A 181 11.99 3.51 -4.64
C GLN A 181 12.77 3.74 -3.35
N GLY A 182 13.22 2.67 -2.70
CA GLY A 182 14.09 2.72 -1.52
C GLY A 182 13.55 3.65 -0.43
N ASP A 183 14.43 4.54 0.06
CA ASP A 183 14.12 5.47 1.15
C ASP A 183 12.99 6.45 0.81
N GLU A 184 12.87 6.88 -0.45
CA GLU A 184 11.81 7.82 -0.84
C GLU A 184 10.42 7.18 -0.77
N TYR A 185 10.32 5.91 -1.17
CA TYR A 185 9.07 5.16 -0.99
C TYR A 185 8.80 4.91 0.50
N THR A 186 9.84 4.56 1.26
CA THR A 186 9.73 4.27 2.69
C THR A 186 9.23 5.50 3.46
N LYS A 187 9.74 6.69 3.14
CA LYS A 187 9.25 7.97 3.68
C LYS A 187 7.77 8.17 3.37
N ALA A 188 7.37 8.06 2.10
CA ALA A 188 5.97 8.22 1.69
C ALA A 188 5.04 7.20 2.38
N MET A 189 5.50 5.96 2.57
CA MET A 189 4.76 4.91 3.26
C MET A 189 4.55 5.25 4.73
N LEU A 190 5.61 5.67 5.43
CA LEU A 190 5.55 6.07 6.83
C LEU A 190 4.66 7.30 7.03
N GLU A 191 4.78 8.31 6.17
CA GLU A 191 3.92 9.50 6.17
C GLU A 191 2.45 9.10 6.05
N LYS A 192 2.11 8.27 5.05
CA LYS A 192 0.75 7.75 4.87
C LYS A 192 0.27 6.96 6.08
N HIS A 193 1.13 6.11 6.63
CA HIS A 193 0.79 5.25 7.74
C HIS A 193 0.48 6.07 9.00
N VAL A 194 1.32 7.04 9.35
CA VAL A 194 1.09 7.96 10.46
C VAL A 194 -0.21 8.74 10.26
N TRP A 195 -0.46 9.24 9.04
CA TRP A 195 -1.69 9.95 8.72
C TRP A 195 -2.94 9.07 8.93
N ILE A 196 -2.93 7.83 8.41
CA ILE A 196 -4.04 6.88 8.61
C ILE A 196 -4.24 6.59 10.11
N CYS A 197 -3.16 6.31 10.85
CA CYS A 197 -3.23 6.05 12.28
C CYS A 197 -3.84 7.23 13.05
N ALA A 198 -3.50 8.46 12.69
CA ALA A 198 -4.06 9.64 13.33
C ALA A 198 -5.55 9.84 12.96
N PHE A 199 -5.89 9.84 11.68
CA PHE A 199 -7.23 10.21 11.21
C PHE A 199 -8.25 9.09 11.44
N MET A 200 -7.92 7.84 11.12
CA MET A 200 -8.89 6.74 11.18
C MET A 200 -9.19 6.34 12.63
N VAL A 201 -8.19 6.35 13.51
CA VAL A 201 -8.41 6.09 14.95
C VAL A 201 -9.24 7.21 15.55
N THR A 202 -8.94 8.47 15.23
CA THR A 202 -9.76 9.60 15.70
C THR A 202 -11.20 9.47 15.19
N GLY A 203 -11.40 9.19 13.89
CA GLY A 203 -12.74 9.00 13.34
C GLY A 203 -13.52 7.89 14.05
N ALA A 204 -12.87 6.75 14.29
CA ALA A 204 -13.47 5.63 15.03
C ALA A 204 -13.84 5.99 16.47
N LEU A 205 -12.97 6.70 17.21
CA LEU A 205 -13.24 7.15 18.58
C LEU A 205 -14.37 8.17 18.67
N HIS A 206 -14.62 8.91 17.59
CA HIS A 206 -15.64 9.95 17.52
C HIS A 206 -16.93 9.46 16.82
N GLY A 207 -17.25 8.18 16.91
CA GLY A 207 -18.52 7.62 16.40
C GLY A 207 -18.48 7.21 14.92
N GLY A 208 -17.29 6.97 14.37
CA GLY A 208 -17.12 6.56 12.97
C GLY A 208 -17.28 7.69 11.98
N VAL A 209 -16.93 8.92 12.38
CA VAL A 209 -16.96 10.12 11.53
C VAL A 209 -15.94 10.03 10.40
N THR A 210 -16.21 10.75 9.30
CA THR A 210 -15.36 10.76 8.11
C THR A 210 -14.04 11.49 8.35
N VAL A 211 -13.07 11.28 7.47
CA VAL A 211 -11.80 12.05 7.48
C VAL A 211 -12.05 13.56 7.38
N GLY A 212 -13.05 13.98 6.59
CA GLY A 212 -13.43 15.38 6.47
C GLY A 212 -13.96 15.95 7.77
N GLU A 213 -14.78 15.18 8.47
CA GLU A 213 -15.32 15.56 9.78
C GLU A 213 -14.21 15.66 10.84
N VAL A 214 -13.27 14.71 10.88
CA VAL A 214 -12.09 14.76 11.76
C VAL A 214 -11.27 16.03 11.51
N SER A 215 -11.08 16.41 10.25
CA SER A 215 -10.38 17.65 9.88
C SER A 215 -11.14 18.91 10.33
N ALA A 216 -12.47 18.90 10.19
CA ALA A 216 -13.33 20.04 10.51
C ALA A 216 -13.39 20.37 12.02
N VAL A 217 -13.31 19.37 12.90
CA VAL A 217 -13.39 19.56 14.36
C VAL A 217 -12.31 20.52 14.89
N ARG A 218 -11.15 20.63 14.23
CA ARG A 218 -10.09 21.58 14.64
C ARG A 218 -10.34 23.03 14.24
N HIS A 219 -11.12 23.29 13.20
CA HIS A 219 -11.41 24.67 12.81
C HIS A 219 -12.35 25.36 13.81
N ALA A 220 -13.24 24.62 14.48
CA ALA A 220 -14.15 25.18 15.48
C ALA A 220 -13.43 25.58 16.79
N THR A 221 -12.42 24.81 17.22
CA THR A 221 -11.62 25.15 18.42
C THR A 221 -10.55 26.21 18.17
N ALA A 222 -10.13 26.42 16.91
CA ALA A 222 -9.18 27.47 16.54
C ALA A 222 -9.86 28.79 16.14
N SER A 223 -11.14 28.78 15.76
CA SER A 223 -11.90 29.97 15.35
C SER A 223 -12.53 30.73 16.52
N GLY A 224 -11.76 30.97 17.58
CA GLY A 224 -12.02 32.06 18.53
C GLY A 224 -11.85 33.45 17.92
N SER A 225 -11.52 33.57 16.63
CA SER A 225 -11.55 34.82 15.88
C SER A 225 -11.98 34.56 14.44
N GLY A 226 -13.09 35.16 14.03
CA GLY A 226 -13.80 34.87 12.79
C GLY A 226 -13.00 35.08 11.52
N ARG A 227 -13.02 34.07 10.65
CA ARG A 227 -13.14 34.25 9.20
C ARG A 227 -13.73 32.98 8.60
N ALA A 228 -14.87 33.11 7.93
CA ALA A 228 -15.55 32.01 7.27
C ALA A 228 -14.67 31.45 6.14
N ALA A 229 -14.12 30.25 6.36
CA ALA A 229 -13.52 29.44 5.30
C ALA A 229 -14.62 28.56 4.68
N ARG A 230 -14.76 28.62 3.36
CA ARG A 230 -15.75 27.85 2.60
C ARG A 230 -15.41 26.36 2.63
N LYS A 231 -16.46 25.55 2.82
CA LYS A 231 -16.48 24.09 2.87
C LYS A 231 -15.90 23.43 1.61
N VAL A 232 -15.15 22.35 1.81
CA VAL A 232 -15.14 21.18 0.93
C VAL A 232 -15.39 19.96 1.81
N GLU A 233 -16.50 19.27 1.57
CA GLU A 233 -17.01 18.11 2.31
C GLU A 233 -16.36 16.82 1.78
N TYR A 234 -15.85 15.95 2.66
CA TYR A 234 -15.39 14.60 2.30
C TYR A 234 -16.38 13.56 2.85
N GLN A 235 -16.87 12.68 1.96
CA GLN A 235 -17.65 11.47 2.25
C GLN A 235 -16.78 10.23 2.00
#